data_AF-A0AAU7W864-F1
#
_entry.id   AF-A0AAU7W864-F1
#
_cell.length_a   1.000
_cell.length_b   1.000
_cell.length_c   1.000
_cell.angle_alpha   90.00
_cell.angle_beta   90.00
_cell.angle_gamma   90.00
#
_symmetry.space_group_name_H-M   'P 1'
#
loop_
_entity.id
_entity.type
_entity.pdbx_description
1 polymer ?
#
loop_
_entity_poly.entity_id
_entity_poly.type
_entity_poly.pdbx_seq_one_letter_code
_entity_poly.pdbx_strand_id
1 'polypeptide(L)'
;MVNLQLINNDAEFVAANEMPVGPFGTSVFGSIKGYPVRLDFVINPANDLRAVHLFDLRTKALLAERLMSRTFDEAIEAYPWAATIATLVLT
;
A
#
# COMPACT_ATOMS: atom_id res chain seq x y z
N MET A 1 5.29 -10.15 -1.73
CA MET A 1 6.20 -9.29 -0.93
C MET A 1 5.50 -8.44 0.11
N VAL A 2 4.39 -7.75 -0.20
CA VAL A 2 3.66 -6.96 0.83
C VAL A 2 3.26 -7.81 2.04
N ASN A 3 2.69 -9.00 1.86
CA ASN A 3 2.38 -9.88 3.00
C ASN A 3 3.61 -10.32 3.80
N LEU A 4 4.80 -10.40 3.19
CA LEU A 4 6.03 -10.68 3.94
C LEU A 4 6.36 -9.53 4.91
N GLN A 5 6.14 -8.29 4.49
CA GLN A 5 6.31 -7.12 5.35
C GLN A 5 5.23 -7.03 6.44
N LEU A 6 3.99 -7.43 6.10
CA LEU A 6 2.86 -7.39 7.04
C LEU A 6 2.90 -8.50 8.10
N ILE A 7 3.44 -9.68 7.79
CA ILE A 7 3.58 -10.78 8.75
C ILE A 7 4.42 -10.34 9.96
N ASN A 8 5.46 -9.53 9.74
CA ASN A 8 6.27 -8.96 10.82
C ASN A 8 5.50 -7.98 11.74
N ASN A 9 4.27 -7.62 11.37
CA ASN A 9 3.37 -6.71 12.09
C ASN A 9 2.07 -7.42 12.55
N ASP A 10 2.08 -8.76 12.62
CA ASP A 10 0.92 -9.60 12.92
C ASP A 10 -0.29 -9.23 12.04
N ALA A 11 -0.03 -8.94 10.76
CA ALA A 11 -1.01 -8.47 9.81
C ALA A 11 -0.92 -9.25 8.50
N GLU A 12 -2.02 -9.28 7.77
CA GLU A 12 -2.09 -9.85 6.43
C GLU A 12 -2.99 -8.95 5.58
N PHE A 13 -2.59 -8.72 4.33
CA PHE A 13 -3.45 -8.13 3.32
C PHE A 13 -4.20 -9.24 2.58
N VAL A 14 -5.52 -9.25 2.80
CA VAL A 14 -6.46 -10.15 2.12
C VAL A 14 -7.05 -9.40 0.93
N ALA A 15 -6.55 -9.70 -0.26
CA ALA A 15 -7.01 -9.09 -1.50
C ALA A 15 -8.43 -9.56 -1.87
N ALA A 16 -9.25 -8.64 -2.35
CA ALA A 16 -10.61 -8.91 -2.80
C ALA A 16 -10.81 -8.60 -4.29
N ASN A 17 -10.22 -7.49 -4.77
CA ASN A 17 -10.31 -7.10 -6.17
C ASN A 17 -9.06 -6.33 -6.60
N GLU A 18 -8.67 -6.48 -7.86
CA GLU A 18 -7.58 -5.73 -8.48
C GLU A 18 -8.12 -4.94 -9.68
N MET A 19 -7.71 -3.69 -9.79
CA MET A 19 -8.18 -2.80 -10.85
C MET A 19 -7.03 -1.95 -11.39
N PRO A 20 -6.82 -1.86 -12.71
CA PRO A 20 -5.89 -0.91 -13.29
C PRO A 20 -6.39 0.52 -13.05
N VAL A 21 -5.49 1.42 -12.65
CA VAL A 21 -5.79 2.85 -12.43
C VAL A 21 -5.28 3.73 -13.59
N GLY A 22 -4.76 3.10 -14.64
CA GLY A 22 -4.19 3.73 -15.82
C GLY A 22 -2.99 2.93 -16.36
N PRO A 23 -2.25 3.46 -17.34
CA PRO A 23 -1.09 2.78 -17.92
C PRO A 23 0.11 2.68 -16.96
N PHE A 24 0.09 3.43 -15.85
CA PHE A 24 1.21 3.56 -14.91
C PHE A 24 0.83 3.17 -13.48
N GLY A 25 -0.21 2.38 -13.29
CA GLY A 25 -0.51 1.88 -11.95
C GLY A 25 -1.70 0.95 -11.84
N THR A 26 -1.73 0.26 -10.70
CA THR A 26 -2.76 -0.70 -10.30
C THR A 26 -3.18 -0.41 -8.86
N SER A 27 -4.47 -0.57 -8.58
CA SER A 27 -5.05 -0.57 -7.24
C SER A 27 -5.52 -1.97 -6.88
N VAL A 28 -5.14 -2.45 -5.70
CA VAL A 28 -5.66 -3.68 -5.11
C VAL A 28 -6.50 -3.32 -3.90
N PHE A 29 -7.78 -3.67 -3.95
CA PHE A 29 -8.72 -3.49 -2.86
C PHE A 29 -8.76 -4.76 -2.01
N GLY A 30 -8.87 -4.59 -0.70
CA GLY A 30 -8.88 -5.72 0.21
C GLY A 30 -9.08 -5.28 1.64
N SER A 31 -8.58 -6.09 2.57
CA SER A 31 -8.61 -5.76 3.99
C SER A 31 -7.29 -6.11 4.69
N ILE A 32 -6.98 -5.36 5.75
CA ILE A 32 -5.91 -5.68 6.70
C ILE A 32 -6.52 -5.64 8.10
N LYS A 33 -6.38 -6.73 8.88
CA LYS A 33 -7.03 -6.88 10.20
C LYS A 33 -8.56 -6.61 10.16
N GLY A 34 -9.20 -6.93 9.03
CA GLY A 34 -10.63 -6.68 8.79
C GLY A 34 -10.98 -5.24 8.38
N TYR A 35 -10.04 -4.30 8.41
CA TYR A 35 -10.26 -2.92 7.96
C TYR A 35 -10.15 -2.82 6.44
N PRO A 36 -11.12 -2.18 5.75
CA PRO A 36 -11.11 -2.08 4.31
C PRO A 36 -10.04 -1.08 3.84
N VAL A 37 -9.17 -1.53 2.96
CA VAL A 37 -8.04 -0.73 2.46
C VAL A 37 -7.93 -0.82 0.93
N ARG A 38 -7.27 0.18 0.35
CA ARG A 38 -6.80 0.17 -1.03
C ARG A 38 -5.29 0.33 -1.07
N LEU A 39 -4.62 -0.59 -1.74
CA LEU A 39 -3.19 -0.59 -1.96
C LEU A 39 -2.90 -0.20 -3.41
N ASP A 40 -2.25 0.95 -3.62
CA ASP A 40 -1.90 1.41 -4.95
C ASP A 40 -0.42 1.16 -5.23
N PHE A 41 -0.13 0.63 -6.41
CA PHE A 41 1.20 0.53 -7.00
C PHE A 41 1.26 1.48 -8.18
N VAL A 42 2.15 2.48 -8.11
CA VAL A 42 2.20 3.57 -9.09
C VAL A 42 3.61 3.75 -9.63
N ILE A 43 3.71 4.00 -10.93
CA ILE A 43 4.92 4.44 -11.62
C ILE A 43 4.76 5.93 -11.94
N ASN A 44 5.74 6.74 -11.56
CA ASN A 44 5.80 8.14 -11.97
C ASN A 44 6.46 8.21 -13.36
N PRO A 45 5.73 8.59 -14.42
CA PRO A 45 6.27 8.59 -15.77
C PRO A 45 7.34 9.67 -15.99
N ALA A 46 7.44 10.68 -15.12
CA ALA A 46 8.40 11.77 -15.27
C ALA A 46 9.84 11.36 -14.88
N ASN A 47 9.99 10.39 -13.98
CA ASN A 47 11.29 9.98 -13.45
C ASN A 47 11.45 8.45 -13.32
N ASP A 48 10.49 7.69 -13.84
CA ASP A 48 10.42 6.22 -13.78
C ASP A 48 10.58 5.66 -12.35
N LEU A 49 10.14 6.40 -11.33
CA LEU A 49 10.15 5.90 -9.95
C LEU A 49 8.83 5.23 -9.59
N ARG A 50 8.91 4.25 -8.70
CA ARG A 50 7.79 3.44 -8.23
C ARG A 50 7.41 3.84 -6.81
N ALA A 51 6.12 3.78 -6.50
CA ALA A 51 5.62 4.00 -5.15
C ALA A 51 4.52 3.02 -4.80
N VAL A 52 4.41 2.77 -3.50
CA VAL A 52 3.34 2.02 -2.86
C VAL A 52 2.57 2.98 -1.98
N HIS A 53 1.25 2.93 -2.02
CA HIS A 53 0.38 3.74 -1.17
C HIS A 53 -0.69 2.88 -0.53
N LEU A 54 -0.89 3.02 0.77
CA LEU A 54 -2.00 2.39 1.48
C LEU A 54 -3.02 3.44 1.91
N PHE A 55 -4.26 3.24 1.50
CA PHE A 55 -5.39 4.08 1.86
C PHE A 55 -6.36 3.32 2.76
N ASP A 56 -6.85 4.00 3.80
CA ASP A 56 -8.03 3.53 4.55
C ASP A 56 -9.29 3.97 3.79
N LEU A 57 -10.14 3.00 3.42
CA LEU A 57 -11.35 3.28 2.65
C LEU A 57 -12.47 3.89 3.51
N ARG A 58 -12.40 3.77 4.84
CA ARG A 58 -13.38 4.36 5.77
C ARG A 58 -13.22 5.87 5.83
N THR A 59 -11.97 6.33 5.90
CA THR A 59 -11.64 7.76 5.99
C THR A 59 -11.20 8.37 4.67
N LYS A 60 -10.93 7.55 3.66
CA LYS A 60 -10.34 7.94 2.36
C LYS A 60 -8.97 8.61 2.52
N ALA A 61 -8.30 8.39 3.65
CA ALA A 61 -7.01 8.99 3.95
C ALA A 61 -5.86 8.11 3.45
N LEU A 62 -4.80 8.76 2.99
CA LEU A 62 -3.50 8.12 2.79
C LEU A 62 -2.84 7.92 4.16
N LEU A 63 -2.41 6.69 4.46
CA LEU A 63 -1.97 6.33 5.80
C LEU A 63 -0.49 6.60 6.10
N ALA A 64 0.32 6.85 5.06
CA ALA A 64 1.72 7.25 5.21
C ALA A 64 2.21 8.07 4.02
N GLU A 65 3.30 8.81 4.21
CA GLU A 65 3.94 9.56 3.13
C GLU A 65 4.41 8.66 1.99
N ARG A 66 4.44 9.24 0.78
CA ARG A 66 4.81 8.53 -0.43
C ARG A 66 6.32 8.37 -0.50
N LEU A 67 6.80 7.14 -0.47
CA LEU A 67 8.19 6.81 -0.71
C LEU A 67 8.37 6.34 -2.16
N MET A 68 9.24 7.04 -2.88
CA MET A 68 9.56 6.74 -4.28
C MET A 68 10.86 5.95 -4.33
N SER A 69 10.87 4.82 -5.03
CA SER A 69 12.05 3.96 -5.21
C SER A 69 12.24 3.54 -6.66
N ARG A 70 13.37 2.93 -7.00
CA ARG A 70 13.66 2.52 -8.39
C ARG A 70 12.91 1.25 -8.77
N THR A 71 12.52 0.42 -7.82
CA THR A 71 11.72 -0.79 -8.05
C THR A 71 10.52 -0.83 -7.10
N PHE A 72 9.51 -1.65 -7.40
CA PHE A 72 8.43 -1.91 -6.45
C PHE A 72 8.94 -2.65 -5.22
N ASP A 73 9.96 -3.48 -5.37
CA ASP A 73 10.53 -4.24 -4.27
C ASP A 73 11.16 -3.31 -3.23
N GLU A 74 12.00 -2.37 -3.68
CA GLU A 74 12.56 -1.30 -2.84
C GLU A 74 11.45 -0.43 -2.23
N ALA A 75 10.43 -0.09 -3.00
CA ALA A 75 9.32 0.73 -2.50
C ALA A 75 8.52 0.01 -1.41
N ILE A 76 8.28 -1.30 -1.55
CA ILE A 76 7.63 -2.13 -0.54
C ILE A 76 8.51 -2.25 0.70
N GLU A 77 9.81 -2.47 0.56
CA GLU A 77 10.72 -2.62 1.71
C GLU A 77 10.89 -1.32 2.50
N ALA A 78 10.97 -0.17 1.80
CA ALA A 78 11.13 1.13 2.44
C ALA A 78 9.82 1.64 3.08
N TYR A 79 8.65 1.13 2.67
CA TYR A 79 7.36 1.61 3.15
C TYR A 79 7.20 1.41 4.67
N PRO A 80 6.68 2.40 5.42
CA PRO A 80 6.63 2.36 6.88
C PRO A 80 5.46 1.50 7.38
N TRP A 81 5.47 0.19 7.10
CA TRP A 81 4.36 -0.73 7.38
C TRP A 81 3.91 -0.70 8.84
N ALA A 82 4.85 -0.79 9.78
CA ALA A 82 4.53 -0.81 11.21
C ALA A 82 3.71 0.43 11.65
N ALA A 83 4.20 1.63 11.30
CA ALA A 83 3.51 2.88 11.60
C ALA A 83 2.16 2.98 10.87
N THR A 84 2.10 2.54 9.61
CA THR A 84 0.89 2.59 8.79
C THR A 84 -0.21 1.68 9.35
N ILE A 85 0.14 0.47 9.77
CA ILE A 85 -0.80 -0.48 10.39
C ILE A 85 -1.26 0.02 11.77
N ALA A 86 -0.38 0.60 12.56
CA ALA A 86 -0.76 1.23 13.83
C ALA A 86 -1.80 2.34 13.61
N THR A 87 -1.56 3.24 12.65
CA THR A 87 -2.52 4.30 12.28
C THR A 87 -3.86 3.75 11.83
N LEU A 88 -3.86 2.68 11.02
CA LEU A 88 -5.10 2.05 10.53
C LEU A 88 -5.99 1.54 11.68
N VAL A 89 -5.40 0.92 12.71
CA VAL A 89 -6.14 0.35 13.85
C VAL A 89 -6.65 1.43 14.81
N LEU A 90 -5.98 2.59 14.87
CA LEU A 90 -6.36 3.72 15.72
C LEU A 90 -7.48 4.59 15.13
N THR A 91 -7.81 4.39 13.86
CA THR A 91 -8.83 5.15 13.11
C THR A 91 -10.15 4.40 13.10
#